data_AF-A0A7X6LSE9-F1
#
_entry.id   AF-A0A7X6LSE9-F1
#
_cell.length_a   1.000
_cell.length_b   1.000
_cell.length_c   1.000
_cell.angle_alpha   90.00
_cell.angle_beta   90.00
_cell.angle_gamma   90.00
#
_symmetry.space_group_name_H-M   'P 1'
#
loop_
_entity.id
_entity.type
_entity.pdbx_description
1 polymer ?
#
loop_
_entity_poly.entity_id
_entity_poly.type
_entity_poly.pdbx_seq_one_letter_code
_entity_poly.pdbx_strand_id
1 'polypeptide(L)'
;MNVQIAPVRAWGARLLVIHVPEARALYTRGDGAAKRRTADAQFSCQPMTEEMRRSIDEARRNPDYSNGPADISVDDLPLAVIEEARRMLREHRRARGSEAAVPQTTTGLLRELGLVRDDGQLKRAAEILFADPDPTDVVVRHLWRSIPGEDPKATLISDPVLLALPRLRRLIAENGDREIERVQFDGGEEIAISRFPEQAVDEVVSNAFIHRDWRLPGPVVVEQTYRTLKITSPGPLPPGVTVDKLLTTTSVPRNNRLMAAMRTLGLAEEESRGFDRMWATMIRTGRNVPEVFATESYVQVVLAAQQPDTTFIKGLRKLSERYGEPVISNVATLIVLWHLNSASLITAATAVRKTQLTALEVEELMGALVELGMLDSVADASEWTLSGEARKLLGRGQAGDLATVSIQEWIEAKLLDGESLRSADIADQTGVSVAGAGRILRHLRSLGRAKIDPEGPPRGRGTRWIRA
;
A
#
# COMPACT_ATOMS: atom_id res chain seq x y z
N MET A 1 -24.90 20.40 -4.00
CA MET A 1 -24.39 21.48 -4.86
C MET A 1 -25.00 22.77 -4.32
N ASN A 2 -24.19 23.68 -3.78
CA ASN A 2 -24.71 24.91 -3.20
C ASN A 2 -24.57 26.03 -4.23
N VAL A 3 -25.64 26.28 -4.98
CA VAL A 3 -25.76 27.48 -5.82
C VAL A 3 -25.76 28.69 -4.90
N GLN A 4 -24.82 29.61 -5.11
CA GLN A 4 -24.72 30.82 -4.33
C GLN A 4 -25.45 31.94 -5.06
N ILE A 5 -26.30 32.69 -4.35
CA ILE A 5 -27.06 33.80 -4.90
C ILE A 5 -26.78 35.04 -4.05
N ALA A 6 -26.23 36.09 -4.66
CA ALA A 6 -25.90 37.34 -4.00
C ALA A 6 -26.64 38.52 -4.67
N PRO A 7 -27.32 39.39 -3.91
CA PRO A 7 -27.93 40.60 -4.47
C PRO A 7 -26.89 41.72 -4.65
N VAL A 8 -26.91 42.39 -5.79
CA VAL A 8 -26.06 43.56 -6.08
C VAL A 8 -26.96 44.71 -6.56
N ARG A 9 -26.71 45.94 -6.10
CA ARG A 9 -27.37 47.14 -6.65
C ARG A 9 -26.46 47.82 -7.66
N ALA A 10 -26.91 47.95 -8.89
CA ALA A 10 -26.18 48.63 -9.97
C ALA A 10 -27.16 49.38 -10.88
N TRP A 11 -26.75 50.56 -11.38
CA TRP A 11 -27.55 51.42 -12.28
C TRP A 11 -29.01 51.66 -11.83
N GLY A 12 -29.23 51.81 -10.52
CA GLY A 12 -30.57 52.04 -9.96
C GLY A 12 -31.47 50.80 -9.88
N ALA A 13 -31.00 49.62 -10.28
CA ALA A 13 -31.73 48.36 -10.22
C ALA A 13 -31.11 47.36 -9.22
N ARG A 14 -31.94 46.43 -8.72
CA ARG A 14 -31.48 45.28 -7.93
C ARG A 14 -31.22 44.10 -8.87
N LEU A 15 -29.97 43.65 -8.92
CA LEU A 15 -29.52 42.48 -9.67
C LEU A 15 -29.28 41.30 -8.73
N LEU A 16 -29.41 40.09 -9.25
CA LEU A 16 -29.02 38.86 -8.55
C LEU A 16 -27.86 38.23 -9.32
N VAL A 17 -26.73 38.06 -8.64
CA VAL A 17 -25.58 37.31 -9.15
C VAL A 17 -25.73 35.87 -8.68
N ILE A 18 -25.88 34.96 -9.63
CA ILE A 18 -26.03 33.53 -9.36
C ILE A 18 -24.73 32.84 -9.76
N HIS A 19 -23.99 32.33 -8.79
CA HIS A 19 -22.81 31.53 -9.01
C HIS A 19 -23.18 30.04 -8.94
N VAL A 20 -23.08 29.37 -10.09
CA VAL A 20 -23.34 27.94 -10.22
C VAL A 20 -21.99 27.22 -10.38
N PRO A 21 -21.50 26.51 -9.35
CA PRO A 21 -20.24 25.78 -9.44
C PRO A 21 -20.36 24.63 -10.45
N GLU A 22 -19.23 24.24 -11.05
CA GLU A 22 -19.21 23.13 -12.02
C GLU A 22 -19.63 21.79 -11.38
N ALA A 23 -20.48 21.05 -12.10
CA ALA A 23 -21.06 19.80 -11.65
C ALA A 23 -20.11 18.61 -11.85
N ARG A 24 -20.08 17.68 -10.89
CA ARG A 24 -19.33 16.39 -11.00
C ARG A 24 -19.93 15.43 -12.04
N ALA A 25 -21.21 15.60 -12.39
CA ALA A 25 -21.90 14.85 -13.43
C ALA A 25 -22.63 15.82 -14.35
N LEU A 26 -22.87 15.42 -15.59
CA LEU A 26 -23.68 16.21 -16.50
C LEU A 26 -25.14 16.24 -16.05
N TYR A 27 -25.67 17.43 -15.76
CA TYR A 27 -27.10 17.60 -15.47
C TYR A 27 -27.93 17.50 -16.74
N THR A 28 -28.86 16.55 -16.75
CA THR A 28 -29.86 16.35 -17.78
C THR A 28 -31.24 16.81 -17.28
N ARG A 29 -32.11 17.21 -18.21
CA ARG A 29 -33.55 17.33 -17.93
C ARG A 29 -34.17 15.95 -17.75
N GLY A 30 -35.40 15.88 -17.26
CA GLY A 30 -36.12 14.60 -17.04
C GLY A 30 -36.31 13.73 -18.30
N ASP A 31 -36.12 14.31 -19.49
CA ASP A 31 -36.12 13.65 -20.80
C ASP A 31 -34.71 13.21 -21.28
N GLY A 32 -33.68 13.39 -20.44
CA GLY A 32 -32.28 13.09 -20.78
C GLY A 32 -31.57 14.19 -21.59
N ALA A 33 -32.25 15.28 -21.96
CA ALA A 33 -31.62 16.34 -22.74
C ALA A 33 -30.67 17.20 -21.89
N ALA A 34 -29.46 17.44 -22.40
CA ALA A 34 -28.49 18.38 -21.84
C ALA A 34 -28.21 19.53 -22.82
N LYS A 35 -28.07 20.75 -22.28
CA LYS A 35 -27.73 21.94 -23.06
C LYS A 35 -26.47 22.60 -22.49
N ARG A 36 -25.64 23.17 -23.36
CA ARG A 36 -24.45 23.94 -22.99
C ARG A 36 -24.62 25.40 -23.42
N ARG A 37 -24.13 26.33 -22.61
CA ARG A 37 -24.06 27.75 -22.95
C ARG A 37 -22.96 27.98 -24.00
N THR A 38 -23.30 28.64 -25.09
CA THR A 38 -22.37 29.06 -26.16
C THR A 38 -21.93 30.50 -25.94
N ALA A 39 -20.69 30.82 -26.31
CA ALA A 39 -20.15 32.18 -26.29
C ALA A 39 -20.57 32.96 -27.55
N ASP A 40 -21.86 32.88 -27.90
CA ASP A 40 -22.43 33.76 -28.91
C ASP A 40 -22.83 35.10 -28.27
N ALA A 41 -23.10 36.11 -29.09
CA ALA A 41 -23.51 37.44 -28.63
C ALA A 41 -24.81 37.45 -27.80
N GLN A 42 -25.53 36.33 -27.72
CA GLN A 42 -26.80 36.19 -26.99
C GLN A 42 -26.70 35.21 -25.79
N PHE A 43 -25.52 34.65 -25.52
CA PHE A 43 -25.27 33.61 -24.52
C PHE A 43 -26.27 32.44 -24.57
N SER A 44 -26.62 31.97 -25.77
CA SER A 44 -27.67 30.97 -25.95
C SER A 44 -27.28 29.59 -25.38
N CYS A 45 -28.28 28.74 -25.10
CA CYS A 45 -28.08 27.37 -24.62
C CYS A 45 -28.43 26.38 -25.72
N GLN A 46 -27.42 25.72 -26.30
CA GLN A 46 -27.59 24.78 -27.40
C GLN A 46 -27.61 23.32 -26.92
N PRO A 47 -28.37 22.41 -27.57
CA PRO A 47 -28.37 20.99 -27.28
C PRO A 47 -26.99 20.36 -27.45
N MET A 48 -26.62 19.47 -26.54
CA MET A 48 -25.39 18.69 -26.61
C MET A 48 -25.63 17.36 -27.34
N THR A 49 -24.71 16.95 -28.21
CA THR A 49 -24.73 15.62 -28.83
C THR A 49 -24.42 14.54 -27.80
N GLU A 50 -24.84 13.30 -28.04
CA GLU A 50 -24.58 12.17 -27.13
C GLU A 50 -23.09 11.92 -26.90
N GLU A 51 -22.27 12.04 -27.95
CA GLU A 51 -20.82 11.94 -27.87
C GLU A 51 -20.21 13.05 -26.99
N MET A 52 -20.67 14.29 -27.14
CA MET A 52 -20.26 15.41 -26.27
C MET A 52 -20.70 15.21 -24.82
N ARG A 53 -21.86 14.58 -24.59
CA ARG A 53 -22.33 14.27 -23.23
C ARG A 53 -21.42 13.24 -22.58
N ARG A 54 -21.09 12.15 -23.29
CA ARG A 54 -20.19 11.12 -22.78
C ARG A 54 -18.79 11.64 -22.52
N SER A 55 -18.22 12.43 -23.44
CA SER A 55 -16.89 13.01 -23.25
C SER A 55 -16.84 14.01 -22.09
N ILE A 56 -17.87 14.83 -21.92
CA ILE A 56 -17.97 15.76 -20.78
C ILE A 56 -18.22 15.01 -19.48
N ASP A 57 -19.03 13.95 -19.49
CA ASP A 57 -19.28 13.15 -18.30
C ASP A 57 -18.05 12.30 -17.92
N GLU A 58 -17.31 11.76 -18.88
CA GLU A 58 -16.03 11.08 -18.64
C GLU A 58 -14.95 12.05 -18.13
N ALA A 59 -14.82 13.21 -18.78
CA ALA A 59 -13.95 14.29 -18.34
C ALA A 59 -14.38 14.90 -16.99
N ARG A 60 -15.63 14.73 -16.53
CA ARG A 60 -16.10 15.18 -15.20
C ARG A 60 -16.11 14.08 -14.14
N ARG A 61 -16.23 12.81 -14.57
CA ARG A 61 -16.18 11.62 -13.71
C ARG A 61 -14.79 11.41 -13.13
N ASN A 62 -13.70 11.76 -13.83
CA ASN A 62 -12.38 11.95 -13.21
C ASN A 62 -11.40 12.80 -14.05
N PRO A 63 -11.61 14.12 -14.18
CA PRO A 63 -10.52 14.99 -14.58
C PRO A 63 -9.56 14.98 -13.40
N ASP A 64 -8.33 14.55 -13.65
CA ASP A 64 -7.23 14.69 -12.71
C ASP A 64 -7.30 16.08 -12.07
N TYR A 65 -7.70 16.12 -10.79
CA TYR A 65 -7.98 17.37 -10.09
C TYR A 65 -6.73 18.25 -10.09
N SER A 66 -5.56 17.62 -9.99
CA SER A 66 -4.27 18.28 -9.99
C SER A 66 -3.87 18.87 -11.36
N ASN A 67 -4.53 18.48 -12.45
CA ASN A 67 -4.31 19.05 -13.79
C ASN A 67 -5.28 20.20 -14.14
N GLY A 68 -6.28 20.47 -13.29
CA GLY A 68 -7.19 21.61 -13.44
C GLY A 68 -6.48 22.96 -13.26
N PRO A 69 -7.09 24.09 -13.69
CA PRO A 69 -6.53 25.42 -13.47
C PRO A 69 -6.55 25.79 -11.98
N ALA A 70 -5.50 26.49 -11.54
CA ALA A 70 -5.41 27.09 -10.21
C ALA A 70 -5.63 28.61 -10.31
N ASP A 71 -6.17 29.20 -9.25
CA ASP A 71 -6.41 30.65 -9.15
C ASP A 71 -5.24 31.35 -8.46
N ILE A 72 -4.01 31.04 -8.92
CA ILE A 72 -2.76 31.60 -8.41
C ILE A 72 -1.81 31.93 -9.56
N SER A 73 -0.95 32.92 -9.34
CA SER A 73 0.11 33.31 -10.27
C SER A 73 1.48 32.78 -9.82
N VAL A 74 2.49 32.91 -10.68
CA VAL A 74 3.87 32.53 -10.36
C VAL A 74 4.45 33.40 -9.24
N ASP A 75 4.00 34.64 -9.14
CA ASP A 75 4.50 35.62 -8.17
C ASP A 75 3.97 35.37 -6.75
N ASP A 76 2.90 34.58 -6.63
CA ASP A 76 2.33 34.17 -5.34
C ASP A 76 3.10 32.99 -4.70
N LEU A 77 4.05 32.39 -5.42
CA LEU A 77 4.79 31.22 -4.94
C LEU A 77 5.98 31.64 -4.06
N PRO A 78 6.11 31.12 -2.82
CA PRO A 78 7.22 31.49 -1.94
C PRO A 78 8.57 31.02 -2.48
N LEU A 79 9.57 31.92 -2.43
CA LEU A 79 10.92 31.64 -2.94
C LEU A 79 11.55 30.40 -2.28
N ALA A 80 11.35 30.20 -0.98
CA ALA A 80 11.88 29.06 -0.25
C ALA A 80 11.42 27.71 -0.83
N VAL A 81 10.17 27.63 -1.31
CA VAL A 81 9.62 26.40 -1.90
C VAL A 81 10.19 26.16 -3.29
N ILE A 82 10.40 27.23 -4.06
CA ILE A 82 11.06 27.15 -5.37
C ILE A 82 12.51 26.66 -5.22
N GLU A 83 13.25 27.20 -4.24
CA GLU A 83 14.62 26.79 -3.95
C GLU A 83 14.70 25.33 -3.52
N GLU A 84 13.77 24.90 -2.69
CA GLU A 84 13.65 23.50 -2.26
C GLU A 84 13.36 22.57 -3.44
N ALA A 85 12.41 22.92 -4.33
CA ALA A 85 12.13 22.14 -5.52
C ALA A 85 13.36 22.02 -6.44
N ARG A 86 14.15 23.09 -6.59
CA ARG A 86 15.41 23.03 -7.33
C ARG A 86 16.44 22.13 -6.64
N ARG A 87 16.51 22.14 -5.31
CA ARG A 87 17.39 21.26 -4.53
C ARG A 87 17.03 19.80 -4.76
N MET A 88 15.76 19.44 -4.58
CA MET A 88 15.23 18.10 -4.82
C MET A 88 15.52 17.61 -6.25
N LEU A 89 15.24 18.44 -7.26
CA LEU A 89 15.51 18.08 -8.66
C LEU A 89 17.00 17.85 -8.94
N ARG A 90 17.89 18.68 -8.36
CA ARG A 90 19.35 18.48 -8.48
C ARG A 90 19.79 17.17 -7.84
N GLU A 91 19.32 16.89 -6.63
CA GLU A 91 19.65 15.66 -5.90
C GLU A 91 19.16 14.42 -6.65
N HIS A 92 17.93 14.46 -7.15
CA HIS A 92 17.36 13.37 -7.93
C HIS A 92 18.14 13.08 -9.22
N ARG A 93 18.54 14.13 -9.97
CA ARG A 93 19.38 13.99 -11.16
C ARG A 93 20.76 13.41 -10.84
N ARG A 94 21.40 13.90 -9.76
CA ARG A 94 22.70 13.39 -9.31
C ARG A 94 22.64 11.92 -8.92
N ALA A 95 21.60 11.51 -8.19
CA ALA A 95 21.39 10.11 -7.82
C ALA A 95 21.27 9.17 -9.04
N ARG A 96 20.81 9.70 -10.18
CA ARG A 96 20.70 8.97 -11.45
C ARG A 96 21.89 9.19 -12.41
N GLY A 97 22.94 9.87 -11.98
CA GLY A 97 24.11 10.16 -12.81
C GLY A 97 23.85 11.16 -13.95
N SER A 98 22.79 11.97 -13.87
CA SER A 98 22.48 13.00 -14.86
C SER A 98 23.16 14.34 -14.51
N GLU A 99 23.87 14.92 -15.48
CA GLU A 99 24.49 16.26 -15.37
C GLU A 99 23.59 17.39 -15.91
N ALA A 100 22.33 17.10 -16.25
CA ALA A 100 21.43 18.11 -16.81
C ALA A 100 21.25 19.31 -15.86
N ALA A 101 21.38 20.53 -16.40
CA ALA A 101 21.24 21.76 -15.62
C ALA A 101 19.79 22.00 -15.17
N VAL A 102 19.59 22.36 -13.90
CA VAL A 102 18.27 22.68 -13.36
C VAL A 102 17.83 24.08 -13.83
N PRO A 103 16.55 24.29 -14.19
CA PRO A 103 16.07 25.59 -14.66
C PRO A 103 16.34 26.71 -13.65
N GLN A 104 16.91 27.80 -14.16
CA GLN A 104 17.25 28.99 -13.37
C GLN A 104 16.02 29.87 -13.10
N THR A 105 15.07 29.91 -14.03
CA THR A 105 13.83 30.70 -13.87
C THR A 105 12.75 29.87 -13.20
N THR A 106 11.90 30.50 -12.39
CA THR A 106 10.76 29.86 -11.71
C THR A 106 9.80 29.27 -12.74
N THR A 107 9.42 30.02 -13.77
CA THR A 107 8.56 29.53 -14.86
C THR A 107 9.17 28.35 -15.60
N GLY A 108 10.50 28.34 -15.81
CA GLY A 108 11.20 27.22 -16.42
C GLY A 108 11.10 25.94 -15.60
N LEU A 109 11.28 26.04 -14.28
CA LEU A 109 11.11 24.93 -13.35
C LEU A 109 9.67 24.41 -13.38
N LEU A 110 8.67 25.29 -13.25
CA LEU A 110 7.26 24.90 -13.24
C LEU A 110 6.85 24.23 -14.57
N ARG A 111 7.36 24.70 -15.72
CA ARG A 111 7.13 24.06 -17.02
C ARG A 111 7.76 22.69 -17.10
N GLU A 112 8.99 22.52 -16.61
CA GLU A 112 9.65 21.21 -16.58
C GLU A 112 8.88 20.21 -15.70
N LEU A 113 8.39 20.68 -14.56
CA LEU A 113 7.51 19.91 -13.68
C LEU A 113 6.09 19.71 -14.25
N GLY A 114 5.80 20.22 -15.45
CA GLY A 114 4.52 20.13 -16.15
C GLY A 114 3.36 20.84 -15.44
N LEU A 115 3.66 21.82 -14.60
CA LEU A 115 2.74 22.54 -13.71
C LEU A 115 2.13 23.79 -14.33
N VAL A 116 2.58 24.17 -15.53
CA VAL A 116 2.03 25.27 -16.32
C VAL A 116 1.17 24.70 -17.44
N ARG A 117 0.04 25.35 -17.73
CA ARG A 117 -0.84 25.04 -18.86
C ARG A 117 -0.37 25.74 -20.13
N ASP A 118 -0.94 25.36 -21.27
CA ASP A 118 -0.60 25.96 -22.57
C ASP A 118 -1.01 27.44 -22.65
N ASP A 119 -2.05 27.82 -21.92
CA ASP A 119 -2.53 29.20 -21.77
C ASP A 119 -1.68 30.05 -20.80
N GLY A 120 -0.65 29.46 -20.18
CA GLY A 120 0.24 30.11 -19.22
C GLY A 120 -0.24 30.10 -17.77
N GLN A 121 -1.47 29.66 -17.48
CA GLN A 121 -1.97 29.54 -16.11
C GLN A 121 -1.32 28.36 -15.37
N LEU A 122 -1.25 28.46 -14.04
CA LEU A 122 -0.80 27.35 -13.21
C LEU A 122 -1.88 26.28 -13.06
N LYS A 123 -1.43 25.03 -12.93
CA LYS A 123 -2.28 23.89 -12.60
C LYS A 123 -2.44 23.78 -11.09
N ARG A 124 -3.50 23.14 -10.61
CA ARG A 124 -3.72 22.85 -9.18
C ARG A 124 -2.60 22.05 -8.53
N ALA A 125 -1.88 21.21 -9.29
CA ALA A 125 -0.66 20.57 -8.80
C ALA A 125 0.40 21.59 -8.37
N ALA A 126 0.49 22.76 -9.04
CA ALA A 126 1.39 23.84 -8.65
C ALA A 126 0.96 24.44 -7.32
N GLU A 127 -0.33 24.74 -7.17
CA GLU A 127 -0.93 25.25 -5.93
C GLU A 127 -0.67 24.29 -4.77
N ILE A 128 -1.01 23.00 -4.93
CA ILE A 128 -0.81 21.96 -3.90
C ILE A 128 0.67 21.84 -3.47
N LEU A 129 1.60 21.91 -4.42
CA LEU A 129 3.03 21.69 -4.14
C LEU A 129 3.73 22.95 -3.61
N PHE A 130 3.39 24.12 -4.16
CA PHE A 130 4.18 25.34 -4.03
C PHE A 130 3.50 26.46 -3.26
N ALA A 131 2.18 26.58 -3.30
CA ALA A 131 1.50 27.71 -2.67
C ALA A 131 1.37 27.49 -1.17
N ASP A 132 1.42 28.60 -0.41
CA ASP A 132 1.08 28.57 1.01
C ASP A 132 -0.39 28.15 1.16
N PRO A 133 -0.68 27.16 2.02
CA PRO A 133 -2.06 26.79 2.29
C PRO A 133 -2.78 27.95 3.00
N ASP A 134 -4.11 27.95 2.93
CA ASP A 134 -4.91 28.92 3.69
C ASP A 134 -4.54 28.89 5.18
N PRO A 135 -4.54 30.03 5.90
CA PRO A 135 -4.10 30.09 7.30
C PRO A 135 -4.87 29.17 8.26
N THR A 136 -6.10 28.79 7.89
CA THR A 136 -6.94 27.87 8.65
C THR A 136 -6.70 26.41 8.31
N ASP A 137 -6.02 26.13 7.20
CA ASP A 137 -5.78 24.80 6.70
C ASP A 137 -4.56 24.19 7.39
N VAL A 138 -4.74 22.92 7.78
CA VAL A 138 -3.66 22.08 8.27
C VAL A 138 -3.40 21.03 7.21
N VAL A 139 -2.19 21.00 6.68
CA VAL A 139 -1.77 20.02 5.67
C VAL A 139 -1.44 18.70 6.35
N VAL A 140 -0.71 18.75 7.47
CA VAL A 140 -0.35 17.58 8.27
C VAL A 140 -0.66 17.81 9.73
N ARG A 141 -1.26 16.81 10.37
CA ARG A 141 -1.37 16.73 11.81
C ARG A 141 -0.55 15.53 12.29
N HIS A 142 0.60 15.82 12.89
CA HIS A 142 1.44 14.80 13.53
C HIS A 142 1.10 14.71 15.02
N LEU A 143 0.75 13.51 15.47
CA LEU A 143 0.33 13.20 16.83
C LEU A 143 1.32 12.19 17.41
N TRP A 144 2.25 12.68 18.23
CA TRP A 144 3.22 11.84 18.90
C TRP A 144 2.77 11.49 20.32
N ARG A 145 2.85 10.21 20.69
CA ARG A 145 2.65 9.76 22.07
C ARG A 145 3.64 8.66 22.43
N SER A 146 4.12 8.68 23.68
CA SER A 146 5.08 7.68 24.15
C SER A 146 4.40 6.33 24.39
N ILE A 147 3.17 6.35 24.92
CA ILE A 147 2.38 5.17 25.28
C ILE A 147 0.97 5.31 24.67
N PRO A 148 0.35 4.22 24.18
CA PRO A 148 -1.05 4.24 23.77
C PRO A 148 -1.97 4.72 24.89
N GLY A 149 -2.86 5.67 24.60
CA GLY A 149 -3.81 6.24 25.56
C GLY A 149 -3.35 7.53 26.25
N GLU A 150 -2.07 7.92 26.10
CA GLU A 150 -1.60 9.25 26.49
C GLU A 150 -2.15 10.34 25.54
N ASP A 151 -2.34 11.53 26.07
CA ASP A 151 -2.61 12.73 25.28
C ASP A 151 -1.43 13.01 24.33
N PRO A 152 -1.67 13.09 23.01
CA PRO A 152 -0.58 13.25 22.06
C PRO A 152 -0.03 14.66 22.09
N LYS A 153 1.30 14.77 21.97
CA LYS A 153 1.95 16.01 21.54
C LYS A 153 1.61 16.26 20.07
N ALA A 154 0.74 17.23 19.83
CA ALA A 154 0.33 17.60 18.49
C ALA A 154 1.30 18.60 17.86
N THR A 155 1.76 18.30 16.65
CA THR A 155 2.48 19.23 15.77
C THR A 155 1.66 19.42 14.50
N LEU A 156 1.28 20.67 14.23
CA LEU A 156 0.53 21.05 13.03
C LEU A 156 1.52 21.61 11.99
N ILE A 157 1.42 21.13 10.76
CA ILE A 157 2.21 21.62 9.62
C ILE A 157 1.22 22.21 8.62
N SER A 158 1.36 23.51 8.40
CA SER A 158 0.59 24.30 7.44
C SER A 158 1.56 24.95 6.44
N ASP A 159 2.50 24.14 5.95
CA ASP A 159 3.48 24.54 4.93
C ASP A 159 3.05 23.96 3.56
N PRO A 160 3.48 24.56 2.43
CA PRO A 160 3.38 23.95 1.11
C PRO A 160 3.89 22.50 1.11
N VAL A 161 3.29 21.60 0.31
CA VAL A 161 3.59 20.16 0.39
C VAL A 161 5.08 19.85 0.24
N LEU A 162 5.79 20.60 -0.60
CA LEU A 162 7.24 20.40 -0.80
C LEU A 162 8.08 20.73 0.44
N LEU A 163 7.61 21.60 1.33
CA LEU A 163 8.25 21.87 2.62
C LEU A 163 7.68 20.98 3.74
N ALA A 164 6.39 20.66 3.68
CA ALA A 164 5.73 19.83 4.67
C ALA A 164 6.26 18.38 4.68
N LEU A 165 6.55 17.80 3.50
CA LEU A 165 7.07 16.44 3.37
C LEU A 165 8.43 16.22 4.09
N PRO A 166 9.50 16.97 3.80
CA PRO A 166 10.79 16.79 4.49
C PRO A 166 10.68 17.09 5.98
N ARG A 167 9.87 18.09 6.38
CA ARG A 167 9.60 18.39 7.79
C ARG A 167 8.90 17.23 8.51
N LEU A 168 7.88 16.63 7.89
CA LEU A 168 7.18 15.47 8.43
C LEU A 168 8.12 14.27 8.57
N ARG A 169 8.91 13.96 7.52
CA ARG A 169 9.89 12.87 7.56
C ARG A 169 10.88 13.04 8.70
N ARG A 170 11.41 14.25 8.89
CA ARG A 170 12.28 14.58 10.03
C ARG A 170 11.59 14.35 11.38
N LEU A 171 10.35 14.80 11.55
CA LEU A 171 9.60 14.58 12.79
C LEU A 171 9.34 13.09 13.08
N ILE A 172 9.06 12.31 12.04
CA ILE A 172 8.93 10.85 12.15
C ILE A 172 10.27 10.24 12.57
N ALA A 173 11.37 10.65 11.93
CA ALA A 173 12.71 10.15 12.21
C ALA A 173 13.19 10.49 13.63
N GLU A 174 12.95 11.71 14.12
CA GLU A 174 13.30 12.14 15.48
C GLU A 174 12.73 11.21 16.56
N ASN A 175 11.57 10.61 16.31
CA ASN A 175 10.89 9.69 17.24
C ASN A 175 10.90 8.22 16.78
N GLY A 176 11.47 7.93 15.61
CA GLY A 176 11.27 6.68 14.87
C GLY A 176 12.53 6.07 14.25
N ASP A 177 13.63 6.80 14.14
CA ASP A 177 14.87 6.34 13.48
C ASP A 177 15.92 5.83 14.46
N ARG A 178 15.47 5.49 15.67
CA ARG A 178 16.32 4.84 16.67
C ARG A 178 16.68 3.44 16.16
N GLU A 179 17.98 3.17 16.05
CA GLU A 179 18.51 1.81 15.88
C GLU A 179 17.98 0.94 17.03
N ILE A 180 17.32 -0.16 16.67
CA ILE A 180 16.79 -1.11 17.66
C ILE A 180 17.50 -2.46 17.61
N GLU A 181 18.24 -2.73 16.54
CA GLU A 181 18.98 -3.97 16.35
C GLU A 181 20.13 -3.77 15.36
N ARG A 182 21.18 -4.58 15.49
CA ARG A 182 22.34 -4.58 14.59
C ARG A 182 22.62 -5.99 14.11
N VAL A 183 22.39 -6.23 12.83
CA VAL A 183 22.58 -7.55 12.24
C VAL A 183 24.02 -7.69 11.75
N GLN A 184 24.79 -8.49 12.47
CA GLN A 184 26.13 -8.90 12.05
C GLN A 184 26.05 -10.11 11.13
N PHE A 185 26.71 -10.01 10.00
CA PHE A 185 26.72 -11.04 8.99
C PHE A 185 28.05 -11.80 8.92
N ASP A 186 28.01 -13.01 8.36
CA ASP A 186 29.17 -13.92 8.29
C ASP A 186 30.38 -13.33 7.53
N GLY A 187 30.14 -12.36 6.64
CA GLY A 187 31.17 -11.63 5.88
C GLY A 187 31.77 -10.41 6.59
N GLY A 188 31.43 -10.18 7.88
CA GLY A 188 31.90 -9.04 8.66
C GLY A 188 31.15 -7.73 8.43
N GLU A 189 30.22 -7.70 7.48
CA GLU A 189 29.29 -6.59 7.29
C GLU A 189 28.30 -6.49 8.46
N GLU A 190 27.96 -5.26 8.84
CA GLU A 190 26.92 -4.98 9.82
C GLU A 190 25.87 -4.05 9.23
N ILE A 191 24.60 -4.39 9.41
CA ILE A 191 23.47 -3.54 9.03
C ILE A 191 22.70 -3.14 10.28
N ALA A 192 22.60 -1.83 10.50
CA ALA A 192 21.74 -1.25 11.53
C ALA A 192 20.28 -1.32 11.09
N ILE A 193 19.41 -1.81 11.97
CA ILE A 193 17.98 -1.90 11.74
C ILE A 193 17.29 -0.82 12.57
N SER A 194 16.76 0.19 11.89
CA SER A 194 15.96 1.25 12.49
C SER A 194 14.58 0.72 12.89
N ARG A 195 13.95 1.40 13.85
CA ARG A 195 12.62 1.04 14.38
C ARG A 195 11.53 1.04 13.30
N PHE A 196 11.54 2.03 12.40
CA PHE A 196 10.73 2.03 11.18
C PHE A 196 11.68 2.14 9.98
N PRO A 197 11.66 1.19 9.03
CA PRO A 197 12.52 1.27 7.85
C PRO A 197 12.25 2.55 7.06
N GLU A 198 13.30 3.35 6.82
CA GLU A 198 13.18 4.66 6.14
C GLU A 198 12.46 4.56 4.80
N GLN A 199 12.83 3.57 3.99
CA GLN A 199 12.19 3.32 2.69
C GLN A 199 10.67 3.03 2.82
N ALA A 200 10.24 2.31 3.86
CA ALA A 200 8.82 2.04 4.08
C ALA A 200 8.09 3.32 4.54
N VAL A 201 8.74 4.14 5.38
CA VAL A 201 8.22 5.45 5.83
C VAL A 201 8.09 6.42 4.66
N ASP A 202 9.11 6.52 3.81
CA ASP A 202 9.10 7.40 2.65
C ASP A 202 7.96 7.05 1.69
N GLU A 203 7.78 5.75 1.44
CA GLU A 203 6.76 5.24 0.54
C GLU A 203 5.35 5.52 1.08
N VAL A 204 5.08 5.20 2.35
CA VAL A 204 3.75 5.46 2.95
C VAL A 204 3.45 6.96 3.05
N VAL A 205 4.44 7.79 3.38
CA VAL A 205 4.28 9.25 3.45
C VAL A 205 4.00 9.80 2.06
N SER A 206 4.81 9.47 1.05
CA SER A 206 4.59 9.95 -0.32
C SER A 206 3.22 9.50 -0.86
N ASN A 207 2.84 8.24 -0.64
CA ASN A 207 1.55 7.71 -1.07
C ASN A 207 0.38 8.43 -0.40
N ALA A 208 0.51 8.80 0.88
CA ALA A 208 -0.51 9.53 1.60
C ALA A 208 -0.82 10.91 0.99
N PHE A 209 0.16 11.59 0.39
CA PHE A 209 -0.05 12.89 -0.28
C PHE A 209 -0.46 12.75 -1.74
N ILE A 210 0.16 11.82 -2.48
CA ILE A 210 -0.12 11.60 -3.91
C ILE A 210 -1.54 11.10 -4.11
N HIS A 211 -1.99 10.16 -3.28
CA HIS A 211 -3.30 9.54 -3.41
C HIS A 211 -4.40 10.24 -2.59
N ARG A 212 -4.06 11.30 -1.83
CA ARG A 212 -5.02 12.14 -1.12
C ARG A 212 -6.11 12.64 -2.07
N ASP A 213 -7.36 12.61 -1.64
CA ASP A 213 -8.41 13.38 -2.31
C ASP A 213 -8.27 14.87 -1.94
N TRP A 214 -7.60 15.64 -2.80
CA TRP A 214 -7.37 17.07 -2.62
C TRP A 214 -8.65 17.92 -2.68
N ARG A 215 -9.81 17.32 -2.94
CA ARG A 215 -11.13 17.97 -2.86
C ARG A 215 -11.75 17.90 -1.46
N LEU A 216 -11.24 17.03 -0.59
CA LEU A 216 -11.74 16.87 0.76
C LEU A 216 -10.97 17.78 1.73
N PRO A 217 -11.66 18.37 2.72
CA PRO A 217 -10.98 19.09 3.79
C PRO A 217 -10.25 18.11 4.73
N GLY A 218 -9.30 18.63 5.50
CA GLY A 218 -8.65 17.92 6.60
C GLY A 218 -7.24 17.41 6.27
N PRO A 219 -6.37 17.30 7.29
CA PRO A 219 -4.96 16.99 7.08
C PRO A 219 -4.73 15.51 6.74
N VAL A 220 -3.52 15.21 6.24
CA VAL A 220 -2.93 13.90 6.45
C VAL A 220 -2.63 13.77 7.94
N VAL A 221 -3.22 12.76 8.60
CA VAL A 221 -3.03 12.54 10.04
C VAL A 221 -1.97 11.46 10.24
N VAL A 222 -0.93 11.79 10.98
CA VAL A 222 0.16 10.86 11.32
C VAL A 222 0.13 10.63 12.83
N GLU A 223 -0.27 9.44 13.25
CA GLU A 223 -0.21 9.02 14.63
C GLU A 223 1.00 8.12 14.85
N GLN A 224 1.92 8.57 15.70
CA GLN A 224 3.17 7.87 15.92
C GLN A 224 3.34 7.53 17.39
N THR A 225 3.75 6.28 17.63
CA THR A 225 4.21 5.77 18.92
C THR A 225 5.54 5.07 18.73
N TYR A 226 6.18 4.62 19.82
CA TYR A 226 7.34 3.74 19.71
C TYR A 226 7.04 2.39 19.05
N ARG A 227 5.78 1.97 18.94
CA ARG A 227 5.39 0.66 18.41
C ARG A 227 4.71 0.72 17.05
N THR A 228 4.10 1.85 16.71
CA THR A 228 3.27 1.97 15.51
C THR A 228 3.43 3.35 14.87
N LEU A 229 3.49 3.38 13.55
CA LEU A 229 3.32 4.58 12.75
C LEU A 229 2.06 4.39 11.90
N LYS A 230 1.03 5.19 12.18
CA LYS A 230 -0.24 5.17 11.44
C LYS A 230 -0.35 6.44 10.62
N ILE A 231 -0.61 6.31 9.34
CA ILE A 231 -0.78 7.44 8.43
C ILE A 231 -2.15 7.31 7.79
N THR A 232 -3.00 8.31 8.02
CA THR A 232 -4.37 8.38 7.52
C THR A 232 -4.46 9.49 6.48
N SER A 233 -4.79 9.12 5.24
CA SER A 233 -4.98 10.05 4.14
C SER A 233 -6.47 10.21 3.80
N PRO A 234 -6.96 11.45 3.61
CA PRO A 234 -8.34 11.70 3.19
C PRO A 234 -8.68 11.11 1.81
N GLY A 235 -9.88 10.54 1.74
CA GLY A 235 -10.47 9.94 0.54
C GLY A 235 -10.31 8.41 0.48
N PRO A 236 -11.08 7.73 -0.38
CA PRO A 236 -11.02 6.28 -0.52
C PRO A 236 -9.82 5.83 -1.35
N LEU A 237 -9.61 4.52 -1.42
CA LEU A 237 -8.72 3.91 -2.42
C LEU A 237 -9.13 4.34 -3.85
N PRO A 238 -8.19 4.35 -4.81
CA PRO A 238 -8.51 4.60 -6.21
C PRO A 238 -9.57 3.62 -6.74
N PRO A 239 -10.42 4.04 -7.70
CA PRO A 239 -11.40 3.15 -8.32
C PRO A 239 -10.75 1.87 -8.84
N GLY A 240 -11.36 0.72 -8.56
CA GLY A 240 -10.85 -0.59 -8.97
C GLY A 240 -9.80 -1.21 -8.04
N VAL A 241 -9.31 -0.47 -7.03
CA VAL A 241 -8.36 -0.97 -6.04
C VAL A 241 -9.08 -1.34 -4.74
N THR A 242 -8.83 -2.54 -4.24
CA THR A 242 -9.34 -3.02 -2.94
C THR A 242 -8.17 -3.45 -2.05
N VAL A 243 -8.41 -3.57 -0.74
CA VAL A 243 -7.36 -3.93 0.25
C VAL A 243 -6.75 -5.31 -0.04
N ASP A 244 -7.54 -6.24 -0.58
CA ASP A 244 -7.12 -7.58 -0.99
C ASP A 244 -6.40 -7.62 -2.34
N LYS A 245 -6.24 -6.48 -3.04
CA LYS A 245 -5.58 -6.39 -4.36
C LYS A 245 -4.64 -5.19 -4.51
N LEU A 246 -4.09 -4.69 -3.41
CA LEU A 246 -3.11 -3.60 -3.37
C LEU A 246 -1.82 -3.93 -4.12
N LEU A 247 -1.38 -5.19 -4.13
CA LEU A 247 -0.11 -5.64 -4.73
C LEU A 247 -0.25 -6.04 -6.21
N THR A 248 -1.48 -6.24 -6.68
CA THR A 248 -1.72 -6.81 -8.02
C THR A 248 -2.57 -5.92 -8.92
N THR A 249 -3.29 -4.95 -8.35
CA THR A 249 -4.03 -3.99 -9.15
C THR A 249 -3.11 -2.88 -9.62
N THR A 250 -2.99 -2.71 -10.94
CA THR A 250 -2.39 -1.52 -11.52
C THR A 250 -3.20 -0.29 -11.10
N SER A 251 -2.69 0.45 -10.11
CA SER A 251 -3.36 1.66 -9.62
C SER A 251 -3.30 2.75 -10.68
N VAL A 252 -4.47 3.22 -11.12
CA VAL A 252 -4.60 4.48 -11.88
C VAL A 252 -4.64 5.64 -10.87
N PRO A 253 -3.64 6.52 -10.84
CA PRO A 253 -3.59 7.60 -9.86
C PRO A 253 -4.77 8.57 -10.02
N ARG A 254 -5.34 9.02 -8.90
CA ARG A 254 -6.34 10.11 -8.87
C ARG A 254 -5.74 11.45 -9.32
N ASN A 255 -4.47 11.67 -8.98
CA ASN A 255 -3.74 12.92 -9.20
C ASN A 255 -2.52 12.69 -10.11
N ASN A 256 -2.73 12.39 -11.38
CA ASN A 256 -1.66 12.02 -12.33
C ASN A 256 -0.61 13.11 -12.50
N ARG A 257 -1.02 14.39 -12.60
CA ARG A 257 -0.13 15.53 -12.77
C ARG A 257 0.70 15.79 -11.52
N LEU A 258 0.09 15.67 -10.34
CA LEU A 258 0.79 15.73 -9.06
C LEU A 258 1.82 14.61 -8.95
N MET A 259 1.42 13.36 -9.23
CA MET A 259 2.32 12.21 -9.22
C MET A 259 3.51 12.41 -10.17
N ALA A 260 3.25 12.87 -11.40
CA ALA A 260 4.31 13.14 -12.38
C ALA A 260 5.30 14.20 -11.88
N ALA A 261 4.82 15.30 -11.30
CA ALA A 261 5.69 16.33 -10.73
C ALA A 261 6.51 15.80 -9.54
N MET A 262 5.89 15.04 -8.63
CA MET A 262 6.59 14.42 -7.49
C MET A 262 7.64 13.40 -7.94
N ARG A 263 7.37 12.63 -9.00
CA ARG A 263 8.36 11.73 -9.63
C ARG A 263 9.54 12.50 -10.20
N THR A 264 9.29 13.58 -10.95
CA THR A 264 10.37 14.44 -11.49
C THR A 264 11.24 15.03 -10.37
N LEU A 265 10.65 15.32 -9.21
CA LEU A 265 11.37 15.80 -8.02
C LEU A 265 12.05 14.69 -7.20
N GLY A 266 11.89 13.42 -7.56
CA GLY A 266 12.43 12.29 -6.79
C GLY A 266 11.72 12.01 -5.47
N LEU A 267 10.51 12.53 -5.29
CA LEU A 267 9.69 12.32 -4.09
C LEU A 267 8.82 11.05 -4.17
N ALA A 268 8.69 10.47 -5.36
CA ALA A 268 8.01 9.22 -5.60
C ALA A 268 8.69 8.45 -6.74
N GLU A 269 8.58 7.13 -6.71
CA GLU A 269 9.17 6.26 -7.73
C GLU A 269 8.33 6.22 -9.02
N GLU A 270 8.99 5.86 -10.13
CA GLU A 270 8.42 5.84 -11.47
C GLU A 270 7.43 4.69 -11.71
N GLU A 271 7.60 3.57 -11.02
CA GLU A 271 6.73 2.41 -11.13
C GLU A 271 5.59 2.50 -10.10
N SER A 272 4.36 2.19 -10.53
CA SER A 272 3.16 2.15 -9.66
C SER A 272 3.15 0.94 -8.72
N ARG A 273 4.27 0.70 -8.01
CA ARG A 273 4.55 -0.46 -7.13
C ARG A 273 4.83 -0.04 -5.68
N GLY A 274 4.25 1.08 -5.24
CA GLY A 274 4.55 1.65 -3.93
C GLY A 274 4.25 0.70 -2.77
N PHE A 275 3.11 0.00 -2.83
CA PHE A 275 2.79 -1.02 -1.84
C PHE A 275 3.78 -2.20 -1.85
N ASP A 276 4.22 -2.66 -3.02
CA ASP A 276 5.18 -3.76 -3.14
C ASP A 276 6.51 -3.44 -2.44
N ARG A 277 7.04 -2.23 -2.65
CA ARG A 277 8.27 -1.79 -2.00
C ARG A 277 8.12 -1.75 -0.50
N MET A 278 7.05 -1.14 0.00
CA MET A 278 6.78 -1.05 1.42
C MET A 278 6.63 -2.46 2.05
N TRP A 279 5.94 -3.39 1.39
CA TRP A 279 5.83 -4.79 1.81
C TRP A 279 7.21 -5.47 1.85
N ALA A 280 7.95 -5.38 0.75
CA ALA A 280 9.26 -5.99 0.62
C ALA A 280 10.25 -5.45 1.67
N THR A 281 10.28 -4.14 1.89
CA THR A 281 11.12 -3.49 2.92
C THR A 281 10.77 -4.00 4.32
N MET A 282 9.48 -4.10 4.66
CA MET A 282 9.06 -4.63 5.96
C MET A 282 9.51 -6.07 6.14
N ILE A 283 9.27 -6.95 5.16
CA ILE A 283 9.67 -8.36 5.23
C ILE A 283 11.20 -8.52 5.28
N ARG A 284 11.94 -7.78 4.45
CA ARG A 284 13.42 -7.81 4.41
C ARG A 284 14.07 -7.42 5.74
N THR A 285 13.37 -6.63 6.54
CA THR A 285 13.82 -6.27 7.89
C THR A 285 13.27 -7.20 8.98
N GLY A 286 12.79 -8.39 8.59
CA GLY A 286 12.34 -9.43 9.52
C GLY A 286 11.06 -9.05 10.26
N ARG A 287 10.13 -8.37 9.59
CA ARG A 287 8.87 -7.88 10.18
C ARG A 287 7.66 -8.27 9.36
N ASN A 288 6.50 -8.22 10.00
CA ASN A 288 5.23 -8.36 9.29
C ASN A 288 4.98 -7.19 8.35
N VAL A 289 4.21 -7.48 7.31
CA VAL A 289 3.73 -6.49 6.34
C VAL A 289 2.84 -5.43 7.00
N PRO A 290 2.70 -4.24 6.39
CA PRO A 290 1.79 -3.20 6.88
C PRO A 290 0.33 -3.67 6.97
N GLU A 291 -0.42 -3.11 7.91
CA GLU A 291 -1.89 -3.22 7.92
C GLU A 291 -2.49 -2.04 7.15
N VAL A 292 -3.51 -2.31 6.33
CA VAL A 292 -4.20 -1.28 5.55
C VAL A 292 -5.70 -1.34 5.81
N PHE A 293 -6.26 -0.20 6.19
CA PHE A 293 -7.69 -0.01 6.39
C PHE A 293 -8.17 1.02 5.39
N ALA A 294 -9.18 0.68 4.59
CA ALA A 294 -9.77 1.58 3.63
C ALA A 294 -11.27 1.71 3.90
N THR A 295 -11.76 2.95 3.85
CA THR A 295 -13.18 3.29 3.91
C THR A 295 -13.53 4.16 2.71
N GLU A 296 -14.80 4.54 2.57
CA GLU A 296 -15.20 5.52 1.56
C GLU A 296 -14.64 6.93 1.83
N SER A 297 -14.15 7.19 3.04
CA SER A 297 -13.73 8.53 3.49
C SER A 297 -12.23 8.68 3.71
N TYR A 298 -11.51 7.59 3.96
CA TYR A 298 -10.06 7.63 4.22
C TYR A 298 -9.38 6.29 3.93
N VAL A 299 -8.07 6.35 3.73
CA VAL A 299 -7.17 5.18 3.75
C VAL A 299 -6.17 5.37 4.88
N GLN A 300 -6.00 4.34 5.71
CA GLN A 300 -5.03 4.30 6.80
C GLN A 300 -4.06 3.15 6.56
N VAL A 301 -2.76 3.44 6.67
CA VAL A 301 -1.68 2.44 6.65
C VAL A 301 -0.99 2.45 8.00
N VAL A 302 -0.72 1.25 8.55
CA VAL A 302 -0.08 1.06 9.84
C VAL A 302 1.20 0.26 9.66
N LEU A 303 2.33 0.88 10.01
CA LEU A 303 3.62 0.21 10.16
C LEU A 303 3.82 -0.16 11.63
N ALA A 304 4.20 -1.41 11.89
CA ALA A 304 4.52 -1.88 13.23
C ALA A 304 6.04 -1.97 13.43
N ALA A 305 6.54 -1.33 14.48
CA ALA A 305 7.93 -1.40 14.92
C ALA A 305 8.21 -2.71 15.68
N GLN A 306 7.93 -3.83 15.03
CA GLN A 306 8.18 -5.16 15.55
C GLN A 306 9.68 -5.40 15.74
N GLN A 307 10.02 -6.24 16.71
CA GLN A 307 11.39 -6.68 16.89
C GLN A 307 11.81 -7.49 15.65
N PRO A 308 12.92 -7.12 14.98
CA PRO A 308 13.38 -7.80 13.77
C PRO A 308 13.72 -9.28 14.02
N ASP A 309 13.25 -10.19 13.16
CA ASP A 309 13.76 -11.55 13.11
C ASP A 309 15.16 -11.57 12.45
N THR A 310 16.20 -11.41 13.25
CA THR A 310 17.60 -11.38 12.76
C THR A 310 18.04 -12.69 12.12
N THR A 311 17.45 -13.82 12.52
CA THR A 311 17.70 -15.12 11.89
C THR A 311 17.15 -15.12 10.47
N PHE A 312 15.92 -14.64 10.27
CA PHE A 312 15.34 -14.49 8.94
C PHE A 312 16.14 -13.53 8.06
N ILE A 313 16.57 -12.37 8.58
CA ILE A 313 17.36 -11.39 7.81
C ILE A 313 18.68 -12.01 7.31
N LYS A 314 19.42 -12.68 8.20
CA LYS A 314 20.67 -13.38 7.82
C LYS A 314 20.39 -14.48 6.81
N GLY A 315 19.31 -15.22 7.02
CA GLY A 315 18.88 -16.29 6.14
C GLY A 315 18.50 -15.80 4.74
N LEU A 316 17.80 -14.67 4.65
CA LEU A 316 17.41 -14.08 3.38
C LEU A 316 18.62 -13.70 2.53
N ARG A 317 19.70 -13.21 3.17
CA ARG A 317 20.94 -12.92 2.46
C ARG A 317 21.61 -14.18 1.92
N LYS A 318 21.64 -15.25 2.71
CA LYS A 318 22.13 -16.58 2.27
C LYS A 318 21.30 -17.14 1.12
N LEU A 319 19.98 -16.96 1.17
CA LEU A 319 19.10 -17.32 0.06
C LEU A 319 19.38 -16.48 -1.19
N SER A 320 19.64 -15.18 -1.05
CA SER A 320 19.99 -14.31 -2.18
C SER A 320 21.34 -14.72 -2.82
N GLU A 321 22.34 -15.04 -2.01
CA GLU A 321 23.63 -15.57 -2.47
C GLU A 321 23.47 -16.90 -3.23
N ARG A 322 22.51 -17.75 -2.83
CA ARG A 322 22.27 -19.08 -3.40
C ARG A 322 21.38 -19.07 -4.65
N TYR A 323 20.25 -18.36 -4.60
CA TYR A 323 19.19 -18.40 -5.60
C TYR A 323 19.09 -17.12 -6.44
N GLY A 324 19.86 -16.09 -6.09
CA GLY A 324 19.93 -14.81 -6.80
C GLY A 324 18.99 -13.73 -6.27
N GLU A 325 19.48 -12.49 -6.27
CA GLU A 325 18.74 -11.31 -5.82
C GLU A 325 17.43 -11.05 -6.59
N PRO A 326 17.30 -11.28 -7.91
CA PRO A 326 16.03 -11.09 -8.62
C PRO A 326 14.88 -11.93 -8.07
N VAL A 327 15.17 -13.15 -7.60
CA VAL A 327 14.17 -14.05 -7.00
C VAL A 327 13.78 -13.56 -5.61
N ILE A 328 14.77 -13.16 -4.81
CA ILE A 328 14.59 -12.73 -3.41
C ILE A 328 14.09 -11.29 -3.28
N SER A 329 14.16 -10.48 -4.34
CA SER A 329 13.56 -9.14 -4.40
C SER A 329 12.10 -9.13 -4.82
N ASN A 330 11.58 -10.24 -5.35
CA ASN A 330 10.18 -10.38 -5.65
C ASN A 330 9.33 -10.38 -4.36
N VAL A 331 8.36 -9.46 -4.27
CA VAL A 331 7.51 -9.29 -3.09
C VAL A 331 6.67 -10.54 -2.78
N ALA A 332 6.18 -11.25 -3.79
CA ALA A 332 5.40 -12.47 -3.60
C ALA A 332 6.27 -13.60 -3.04
N THR A 333 7.51 -13.75 -3.55
CA THR A 333 8.49 -14.68 -2.97
C THR A 333 8.79 -14.35 -1.51
N LEU A 334 9.01 -13.06 -1.20
CA LEU A 334 9.23 -12.60 0.18
C LEU A 334 8.06 -12.93 1.10
N ILE A 335 6.82 -12.75 0.63
CA ILE A 335 5.61 -13.08 1.39
C ILE A 335 5.54 -14.59 1.68
N VAL A 336 5.84 -15.43 0.69
CA VAL A 336 5.87 -16.90 0.85
C VAL A 336 6.95 -17.31 1.85
N LEU A 337 8.18 -16.80 1.70
CA LEU A 337 9.28 -17.08 2.61
C LEU A 337 9.00 -16.61 4.04
N TRP A 338 8.41 -15.42 4.20
CA TRP A 338 8.03 -14.90 5.51
C TRP A 338 6.95 -15.75 6.19
N HIS A 339 5.95 -16.21 5.43
CA HIS A 339 4.95 -17.14 5.95
C HIS A 339 5.61 -18.45 6.39
N LEU A 340 6.43 -19.04 5.53
CA LEU A 340 7.13 -20.31 5.81
C LEU A 340 8.27 -20.18 6.85
N ASN A 341 8.64 -18.96 7.23
CA ASN A 341 9.56 -18.70 8.32
C ASN A 341 8.94 -19.05 9.68
N SER A 342 7.62 -18.92 9.81
CA SER A 342 6.88 -19.20 11.04
C SER A 342 6.00 -20.44 10.94
N ALA A 343 5.41 -20.69 9.76
CA ALA A 343 4.58 -21.86 9.49
C ALA A 343 5.38 -22.94 8.74
N SER A 344 5.08 -24.21 8.97
CA SER A 344 5.77 -25.30 8.28
C SER A 344 5.34 -25.47 6.81
N LEU A 345 4.14 -25.00 6.47
CA LEU A 345 3.44 -25.24 5.21
C LEU A 345 2.70 -23.97 4.76
N ILE A 346 2.56 -23.81 3.44
CA ILE A 346 1.62 -22.86 2.83
C ILE A 346 0.73 -23.57 1.82
N THR A 347 -0.58 -23.32 1.89
CA THR A 347 -1.56 -23.81 0.91
C THR A 347 -1.78 -22.79 -0.20
N ALA A 348 -2.25 -23.20 -1.38
CA ALA A 348 -2.58 -22.28 -2.47
C ALA A 348 -3.57 -21.19 -2.04
N ALA A 349 -4.61 -21.55 -1.28
CA ALA A 349 -5.57 -20.58 -0.75
C ALA A 349 -4.91 -19.54 0.16
N THR A 350 -3.90 -19.94 0.93
CA THR A 350 -3.14 -19.02 1.79
C THR A 350 -2.20 -18.16 0.99
N ALA A 351 -1.49 -18.74 0.02
CA ALA A 351 -0.61 -18.04 -0.89
C ALA A 351 -1.37 -16.96 -1.67
N VAL A 352 -2.46 -17.32 -2.36
CA VAL A 352 -3.35 -16.39 -3.10
C VAL A 352 -3.78 -15.21 -2.23
N ARG A 353 -4.24 -15.48 -1.00
CA ARG A 353 -4.70 -14.42 -0.10
C ARG A 353 -3.58 -13.46 0.32
N LYS A 354 -2.39 -13.98 0.59
CA LYS A 354 -1.27 -13.20 1.11
C LYS A 354 -0.51 -12.45 0.02
N THR A 355 -0.28 -13.09 -1.13
CA THR A 355 0.40 -12.48 -2.28
C THR A 355 -0.54 -11.62 -3.12
N GLN A 356 -1.85 -11.84 -2.98
CA GLN A 356 -2.91 -11.17 -3.75
C GLN A 356 -2.90 -11.50 -5.26
N LEU A 357 -2.10 -12.48 -5.65
CA LEU A 357 -2.01 -13.04 -6.99
C LEU A 357 -3.23 -13.91 -7.30
N THR A 358 -3.49 -14.13 -8.59
CA THR A 358 -4.47 -15.13 -9.03
C THR A 358 -3.97 -16.54 -8.72
N ALA A 359 -4.88 -17.51 -8.67
CA ALA A 359 -4.52 -18.91 -8.44
C ALA A 359 -3.49 -19.42 -9.46
N LEU A 360 -3.62 -19.04 -10.74
CA LEU A 360 -2.69 -19.44 -11.79
C LEU A 360 -1.28 -18.85 -11.56
N GLU A 361 -1.19 -17.56 -11.23
CA GLU A 361 0.09 -16.90 -10.93
C GLU A 361 0.75 -17.47 -9.67
N VAL A 362 -0.03 -17.91 -8.68
CA VAL A 362 0.50 -18.62 -7.52
C VAL A 362 1.08 -19.97 -7.92
N GLU A 363 0.35 -20.78 -8.69
CA GLU A 363 0.88 -22.07 -9.16
C GLU A 363 2.16 -21.89 -10.01
N GLU A 364 2.20 -20.87 -10.87
CA GLU A 364 3.39 -20.53 -11.65
C GLU A 364 4.57 -20.11 -10.75
N LEU A 365 4.33 -19.21 -9.79
CA LEU A 365 5.35 -18.78 -8.83
C LEU A 365 5.87 -19.94 -8.00
N MET A 366 4.98 -20.74 -7.43
CA MET A 366 5.36 -21.85 -6.55
C MET A 366 6.07 -22.95 -7.36
N GLY A 367 5.62 -23.24 -8.58
CA GLY A 367 6.29 -24.12 -9.52
C GLY A 367 7.73 -23.66 -9.82
N ALA A 368 7.91 -22.38 -10.14
CA ALA A 368 9.25 -21.81 -10.36
C ALA A 368 10.14 -21.92 -9.12
N LEU A 369 9.60 -21.67 -7.91
CA LEU A 369 10.35 -21.81 -6.66
C LEU A 369 10.70 -23.28 -6.33
N VAL A 370 9.87 -24.24 -6.74
CA VAL A 370 10.15 -25.68 -6.64
C VAL A 370 11.24 -26.10 -7.63
N GLU A 371 11.16 -25.65 -8.90
CA GLU A 371 12.18 -25.91 -9.92
C GLU A 371 13.56 -25.37 -9.52
N LEU A 372 13.58 -24.20 -8.85
CA LEU A 372 14.80 -23.63 -8.28
C LEU A 372 15.32 -24.40 -7.05
N GLY A 373 14.54 -25.33 -6.49
CA GLY A 373 14.88 -26.09 -5.28
C GLY A 373 14.76 -25.29 -3.99
N MET A 374 14.00 -24.19 -3.99
CA MET A 374 13.74 -23.38 -2.80
C MET A 374 12.58 -23.94 -1.97
N LEU A 375 11.58 -24.53 -2.64
CA LEU A 375 10.42 -25.15 -2.04
C LEU A 375 10.31 -26.63 -2.45
N ASP A 376 9.62 -27.41 -1.63
CA ASP A 376 9.18 -28.77 -1.94
C ASP A 376 7.64 -28.80 -2.00
N SER A 377 7.07 -29.44 -3.02
CA SER A 377 5.62 -29.72 -3.10
C SER A 377 5.25 -30.88 -2.17
N VAL A 378 4.13 -30.74 -1.47
CA VAL A 378 3.60 -31.79 -0.59
C VAL A 378 2.44 -32.49 -1.30
N ALA A 379 2.71 -33.70 -1.82
CA ALA A 379 1.75 -34.53 -2.56
C ALA A 379 1.13 -33.84 -3.81
N ASP A 380 0.04 -34.40 -4.36
CA ASP A 380 -0.79 -33.81 -5.44
C ASP A 380 -1.69 -32.66 -4.93
N ALA A 381 -1.47 -32.18 -3.70
CA ALA A 381 -2.17 -31.03 -3.16
C ALA A 381 -1.36 -29.77 -3.46
N SER A 382 -2.03 -28.66 -3.80
CA SER A 382 -1.42 -27.34 -3.98
C SER A 382 -0.91 -26.78 -2.62
N GLU A 383 0.11 -27.42 -2.09
CA GLU A 383 0.66 -27.29 -0.75
C GLU A 383 2.20 -27.36 -0.84
N TRP A 384 2.89 -26.40 -0.20
CA TRP A 384 4.35 -26.28 -0.32
C TRP A 384 5.04 -26.04 1.03
N THR A 385 6.26 -26.54 1.15
CA THR A 385 7.15 -26.32 2.30
C THR A 385 8.49 -25.78 1.83
N LEU A 386 9.29 -25.22 2.75
CA LEU A 386 10.69 -24.93 2.46
C LEU A 386 11.45 -26.22 2.19
N SER A 387 12.31 -26.20 1.17
CA SER A 387 13.23 -27.31 0.92
C SER A 387 14.19 -27.50 2.10
N GLY A 388 14.78 -28.70 2.21
CA GLY A 388 15.78 -28.97 3.25
C GLY A 388 16.96 -27.99 3.21
N GLU A 389 17.38 -27.59 2.01
CA GLU A 389 18.44 -26.59 1.81
C GLU A 389 17.98 -25.19 2.22
N ALA A 390 16.84 -24.71 1.70
CA ALA A 390 16.32 -23.38 2.01
C ALA A 390 16.03 -23.22 3.52
N ARG A 391 15.50 -24.26 4.17
CA ARG A 391 15.27 -24.28 5.63
C ARG A 391 16.57 -24.11 6.41
N LYS A 392 17.65 -24.81 5.99
CA LYS A 392 18.97 -24.67 6.59
C LYS A 392 19.55 -23.27 6.39
N LEU A 393 19.42 -22.70 5.19
CA LEU A 393 19.90 -21.35 4.90
C LEU A 393 19.17 -20.29 5.72
N LEU A 394 17.86 -20.46 5.95
CA LEU A 394 17.06 -19.62 6.86
C LEU A 394 17.36 -19.83 8.35
N GLY A 395 18.33 -20.69 8.71
CA GLY A 395 18.67 -20.94 10.11
C GLY A 395 17.60 -21.72 10.88
N ARG A 396 16.72 -22.44 10.18
CA ARG A 396 15.69 -23.29 10.78
C ARG A 396 16.22 -24.73 10.89
N GLY A 397 15.94 -25.41 12.00
CA GLY A 397 16.41 -26.78 12.28
C GLY A 397 15.90 -27.84 11.29
N GLN A 398 16.46 -29.06 11.33
CA GLN A 398 16.01 -30.15 10.45
C GLN A 398 14.54 -30.53 10.69
N ALA A 399 13.87 -31.01 9.64
CA ALA A 399 12.43 -31.35 9.60
C ALA A 399 11.96 -32.44 10.59
N GLY A 400 12.87 -33.09 11.32
CA GLY A 400 12.61 -34.29 12.12
C GLY A 400 11.64 -34.10 13.31
N ASP A 401 11.66 -32.96 13.98
CA ASP A 401 10.80 -32.70 15.16
C ASP A 401 9.50 -31.94 14.85
N LEU A 402 9.44 -31.28 13.68
CA LEU A 402 8.33 -30.41 13.26
C LEU A 402 7.18 -31.15 12.54
N ALA A 403 7.42 -32.38 12.07
CA ALA A 403 6.40 -33.17 11.38
C ALA A 403 5.16 -33.42 12.26
N THR A 404 5.30 -33.53 13.59
CA THR A 404 4.15 -33.85 14.46
C THR A 404 3.22 -32.68 14.73
N VAL A 405 3.75 -31.45 14.85
CA VAL A 405 2.97 -30.23 15.06
C VAL A 405 2.32 -29.76 13.75
N SER A 406 3.05 -29.85 12.62
CA SER A 406 2.50 -29.52 11.30
C SER A 406 1.34 -30.43 10.90
N ILE A 407 1.43 -31.72 11.26
CA ILE A 407 0.37 -32.69 11.01
C ILE A 407 -0.82 -32.44 11.92
N GLN A 408 -0.60 -31.99 13.15
CA GLN A 408 -1.70 -31.60 14.02
C GLN A 408 -2.48 -30.42 13.46
N GLU A 409 -1.80 -29.35 13.03
CA GLU A 409 -2.44 -28.17 12.42
C GLU A 409 -3.14 -28.52 11.10
N TRP A 410 -2.52 -29.37 10.28
CA TRP A 410 -3.12 -29.87 9.04
C TRP A 410 -4.39 -30.70 9.31
N ILE A 411 -4.36 -31.60 10.31
CA ILE A 411 -5.55 -32.35 10.74
C ILE A 411 -6.63 -31.39 11.23
N GLU A 412 -6.29 -30.39 12.05
CA GLU A 412 -7.25 -29.41 12.56
C GLU A 412 -7.92 -28.60 11.43
N ALA A 413 -7.15 -28.15 10.44
CA ALA A 413 -7.66 -27.41 9.29
C ALA A 413 -8.66 -28.26 8.47
N LYS A 414 -8.30 -29.52 8.19
CA LYS A 414 -9.16 -30.46 7.48
C LYS A 414 -10.47 -30.77 8.22
N LEU A 415 -10.40 -30.91 9.54
CA LEU A 415 -11.59 -31.09 10.37
C LEU A 415 -12.44 -29.80 10.41
N LEU A 416 -11.83 -28.61 10.44
CA LEU A 416 -12.53 -27.33 10.39
C LEU A 416 -13.35 -27.15 9.11
N ASP A 417 -12.83 -27.64 7.98
CA ASP A 417 -13.48 -27.64 6.66
C ASP A 417 -14.59 -28.71 6.53
N GLY A 418 -14.82 -29.51 7.57
CA GLY A 418 -15.88 -30.52 7.63
C GLY A 418 -15.51 -31.87 7.03
N GLU A 419 -14.24 -32.09 6.69
CA GLU A 419 -13.77 -33.37 6.16
C GLU A 419 -13.71 -34.45 7.26
N SER A 420 -13.97 -35.70 6.89
CA SER A 420 -13.78 -36.87 7.77
C SER A 420 -12.43 -37.52 7.50
N LEU A 421 -11.60 -37.70 8.52
CA LEU A 421 -10.24 -38.24 8.38
C LEU A 421 -10.08 -39.62 9.02
N ARG A 422 -9.31 -40.51 8.39
CA ARG A 422 -8.83 -41.77 9.02
C ARG A 422 -7.34 -41.69 9.30
N SER A 423 -6.88 -42.44 10.30
CA SER A 423 -5.45 -42.52 10.62
C SER A 423 -4.59 -43.09 9.48
N ALA A 424 -5.18 -43.92 8.60
CA ALA A 424 -4.51 -44.40 7.39
C ALA A 424 -4.37 -43.27 6.36
N ASP A 425 -5.46 -42.56 6.07
CA ASP A 425 -5.47 -41.45 5.12
C ASP A 425 -4.49 -40.34 5.54
N ILE A 426 -4.42 -40.02 6.85
CA ILE A 426 -3.45 -39.06 7.38
C ILE A 426 -2.02 -39.58 7.19
N ALA A 427 -1.76 -40.86 7.47
CA ALA A 427 -0.45 -41.45 7.31
C ALA A 427 0.02 -41.43 5.85
N ASP A 428 -0.90 -41.75 4.93
CA ASP A 428 -0.65 -41.74 3.49
C ASP A 428 -0.43 -40.30 2.97
N GLN A 429 -1.15 -39.32 3.50
CA GLN A 429 -1.09 -37.92 3.05
C GLN A 429 0.05 -37.10 3.68
N THR A 430 0.53 -37.48 4.86
CA THR A 430 1.51 -36.68 5.61
C THR A 430 2.83 -37.43 5.87
N GLY A 431 2.93 -38.69 5.44
CA GLY A 431 4.14 -39.51 5.56
C GLY A 431 4.45 -40.01 6.98
N VAL A 432 3.59 -39.75 7.97
CA VAL A 432 3.74 -40.34 9.31
C VAL A 432 3.25 -41.77 9.37
N SER A 433 3.78 -42.54 10.32
CA SER A 433 3.19 -43.84 10.64
C SER A 433 1.72 -43.72 11.05
N VAL A 434 0.90 -44.72 10.67
CA VAL A 434 -0.52 -44.84 11.09
C VAL A 434 -0.68 -44.73 12.61
N ALA A 435 0.28 -45.28 13.37
CA ALA A 435 0.31 -45.18 14.83
C ALA A 435 0.61 -43.75 15.34
N GLY A 436 1.41 -42.98 14.59
CA GLY A 436 1.69 -41.56 14.82
C GLY A 436 0.46 -40.69 14.57
N ALA A 437 -0.18 -40.83 13.40
CA ALA A 437 -1.44 -40.14 13.07
C ALA A 437 -2.54 -40.42 14.11
N GLY A 438 -2.69 -41.68 14.53
CA GLY A 438 -3.64 -42.06 15.58
C GLY A 438 -3.31 -41.46 16.95
N ARG A 439 -2.05 -41.16 17.26
CA ARG A 439 -1.66 -40.45 18.51
C ARG A 439 -2.11 -39.00 18.46
N ILE A 440 -1.90 -38.31 17.34
CA ILE A 440 -2.26 -36.90 17.16
C ILE A 440 -3.79 -36.72 17.25
N LEU A 441 -4.57 -37.55 16.56
CA LEU A 441 -6.04 -37.52 16.63
C LEU A 441 -6.58 -37.75 18.06
N ARG A 442 -5.97 -38.67 18.82
CA ARG A 442 -6.33 -38.88 20.23
C ARG A 442 -5.98 -37.66 21.10
N HIS A 443 -4.88 -36.99 20.82
CA HIS A 443 -4.51 -35.75 21.51
C HIS A 443 -5.53 -34.63 21.21
N LEU A 444 -5.90 -34.43 19.93
CA LEU A 444 -6.93 -33.48 19.53
C LEU A 444 -8.30 -33.77 20.15
N ARG A 445 -8.64 -35.04 20.34
CA ARG A 445 -9.82 -35.45 21.11
C ARG A 445 -9.77 -35.02 22.56
N SER A 446 -8.62 -35.18 23.22
CA SER A 446 -8.44 -34.74 24.61
C SER A 446 -8.56 -33.21 24.76
N LEU A 447 -8.24 -32.46 23.70
CA LEU A 447 -8.40 -31.01 23.62
C LEU A 447 -9.80 -30.56 23.18
N GLY A 448 -10.71 -31.50 22.87
CA GLY A 448 -12.06 -31.18 22.40
C GLY A 448 -12.12 -30.60 20.99
N ARG A 449 -11.12 -30.85 20.14
CA ARG A 449 -11.05 -30.36 18.74
C ARG A 449 -11.48 -31.41 17.70
N ALA A 450 -11.43 -32.69 18.06
CA ALA A 450 -11.85 -33.81 17.20
C ALA A 450 -12.70 -34.83 17.98
N LYS A 451 -13.67 -35.48 17.31
CA LYS A 451 -14.42 -36.62 17.86
C LYS A 451 -14.49 -37.76 16.85
N ILE A 452 -14.76 -38.97 17.36
CA ILE A 452 -15.00 -40.13 16.50
C ILE A 452 -16.39 -39.98 15.91
N ASP A 453 -16.51 -40.21 14.60
CA ASP A 453 -17.78 -40.21 13.89
C ASP A 453 -18.71 -41.30 14.46
N PRO A 454 -19.90 -40.94 14.99
CA PRO A 454 -20.83 -41.90 15.57
C PRO A 454 -21.45 -42.86 14.54
N GLU A 455 -21.44 -42.52 13.25
CA GLU A 455 -21.91 -43.42 12.17
C GLU A 455 -20.81 -44.38 11.68
N GLY A 456 -19.58 -44.23 12.18
CA GLY A 456 -18.42 -45.03 11.80
C GLY A 456 -18.04 -46.13 12.79
N PRO A 457 -17.12 -47.05 12.41
CA PRO A 457 -16.62 -48.07 13.32
C PRO A 457 -15.80 -47.44 14.47
N PRO A 458 -16.11 -47.78 15.74
CA PRO A 458 -15.56 -47.10 16.91
C PRO A 458 -14.08 -47.41 17.17
N ARG A 459 -13.53 -48.47 16.57
CA ARG A 459 -12.12 -48.88 16.65
C ARG A 459 -11.66 -49.56 15.36
N GLY A 460 -10.36 -49.46 15.08
CA GLY A 460 -9.68 -50.16 13.98
C GLY A 460 -9.25 -49.23 12.83
N ARG A 461 -8.71 -49.81 11.75
CA ARG A 461 -8.23 -49.07 10.57
C ARG A 461 -9.30 -48.21 9.89
N GLY A 462 -10.58 -48.54 10.07
CA GLY A 462 -11.71 -47.83 9.48
C GLY A 462 -12.29 -46.68 10.31
N THR A 463 -11.72 -46.37 11.49
CA THR A 463 -12.25 -45.32 12.37
C THR A 463 -12.11 -43.94 11.72
N ARG A 464 -13.24 -43.24 11.61
CA ARG A 464 -13.33 -41.88 11.06
C ARG A 464 -13.40 -40.86 12.18
N TRP A 465 -12.73 -39.74 11.96
CA TRP A 465 -12.65 -38.60 12.86
C TRP A 465 -13.29 -37.40 12.18
N ILE A 466 -14.12 -36.69 12.93
CA ILE A 466 -14.82 -35.48 12.49
C ILE A 466 -14.58 -34.38 13.52
N ARG A 467 -14.91 -33.14 13.14
CA ARG A 467 -14.86 -32.00 14.07
C ARG A 467 -15.71 -32.25 15.31
N ALA A 468 -15.15 -31.93 16.49
CA ALA A 468 -15.84 -32.07 17.76
C ALA A 468 -17.08 -31.17 17.86
#